data_AF-A0A6P6RTQ6-F1
#
_entry.id   AF-A0A6P6RTQ6-F1
#
_cell.length_a   1.000
_cell.length_b   1.000
_cell.length_c   1.000
_cell.angle_alpha   90.00
_cell.angle_beta   90.00
_cell.angle_gamma   90.00
#
_symmetry.space_group_name_H-M   'P 1'
#
loop_
_entity.id
_entity.type
_entity.pdbx_description
1 polymer ?
#
loop_
_entity_poly.entity_id
_entity_poly.type
_entity_poly.pdbx_seq_one_letter_code
_entity_poly.pdbx_strand_id
1 'polypeptide(L)'
;MEFPEMGFSALGAVNPGCNDCMSPSDLQLAGVALQMEPIQHPADASGADLQPSTPIRVQQPLAFSHPKASCMVVASLRQQANPILKYFTSVPYCLAPIAPDFLVGVGTCVVFLSLKFHRLHPKQLVQRLVLLQRCRELSKRFLLLLNDVDGAHASLAQVTLHAFHHGFMLVVAASPPEAAELLQQLKASENRAPDCLQPTLDARHAPRCAEVLRVLPAVNRADFVSLAKEFGCMRSIFLAKQQALQQCPGIGPKKVRALLAAFQEPFFPDTDARYSGDPLKPASGVMSKEDSPSASGKTITKDRKGREA
;
A
#
# COMPACT_ATOMS: atom_id res chain seq x y z
N MET A 1 -29.14 22.45 41.80
CA MET A 1 -30.22 21.80 41.03
C MET A 1 -29.72 20.42 40.68
N GLU A 2 -29.92 19.49 41.60
CA GLU A 2 -29.71 18.06 41.40
C GLU A 2 -31.07 17.43 41.15
N PHE A 3 -31.16 16.54 40.18
CA PHE A 3 -32.29 15.62 40.01
C PHE A 3 -31.75 14.18 39.97
N PRO A 4 -32.39 13.22 40.67
CA PRO A 4 -31.94 11.84 40.78
C PRO A 4 -32.67 10.88 39.83
N GLU A 5 -32.26 9.60 39.93
CA GLU A 5 -32.49 8.43 39.06
C GLU A 5 -33.91 7.81 39.00
N MET A 6 -34.00 6.84 38.06
CA MET A 6 -34.89 5.67 37.92
C MET A 6 -36.24 5.93 37.23
N GLY A 7 -36.74 5.12 36.29
CA GLY A 7 -36.39 3.81 35.74
C GLY A 7 -37.71 3.19 35.23
N PHE A 8 -37.76 2.51 34.08
CA PHE A 8 -38.93 1.71 33.68
C PHE A 8 -38.57 0.54 32.77
N SER A 9 -39.01 -0.65 33.18
CA SER A 9 -39.02 -1.91 32.42
C SER A 9 -40.20 -1.98 31.45
N ALA A 10 -40.08 -2.80 30.40
CA ALA A 10 -41.22 -3.53 29.83
C ALA A 10 -40.77 -4.85 29.17
N LEU A 11 -41.48 -5.92 29.56
CA LEU A 11 -41.43 -7.29 29.05
C LEU A 11 -42.04 -7.43 27.64
N GLY A 12 -41.78 -8.58 26.99
CA GLY A 12 -42.84 -9.28 26.24
C GLY A 12 -42.41 -9.89 24.91
N ALA A 13 -42.30 -11.22 24.89
CA ALA A 13 -41.91 -12.09 23.78
C ALA A 13 -42.94 -12.17 22.63
N VAL A 14 -42.49 -12.59 21.43
CA VAL A 14 -43.01 -13.74 20.65
C VAL A 14 -41.94 -14.18 19.63
N ASN A 15 -41.65 -15.49 19.61
CA ASN A 15 -40.99 -16.25 18.54
C ASN A 15 -42.06 -17.23 18.00
N PRO A 16 -42.05 -17.65 16.72
CA PRO A 16 -41.52 -19.00 16.46
C PRO A 16 -40.92 -19.27 15.05
N GLY A 17 -39.98 -20.22 15.01
CA GLY A 17 -39.69 -21.17 13.91
C GLY A 17 -38.69 -20.69 12.86
N CYS A 18 -37.60 -21.38 12.51
CA CYS A 18 -37.20 -22.78 12.71
C CYS A 18 -35.66 -22.92 12.61
N ASN A 19 -35.13 -23.88 13.38
CA ASN A 19 -34.04 -24.86 13.15
C ASN A 19 -33.01 -24.56 12.03
N ASP A 20 -31.70 -24.64 12.24
CA ASP A 20 -30.98 -25.72 12.92
C ASP A 20 -29.72 -25.21 13.66
N CYS A 21 -29.55 -25.71 14.89
CA CYS A 21 -28.32 -25.66 15.65
C CYS A 21 -27.45 -26.87 15.24
N MET A 22 -26.18 -26.63 14.88
CA MET A 22 -25.16 -27.69 14.89
C MET A 22 -24.18 -27.48 16.05
N SER A 23 -23.96 -28.58 16.75
CA SER A 23 -23.28 -28.79 18.03
C SER A 23 -21.76 -28.62 18.00
N PRO A 24 -21.11 -28.39 19.16
CA PRO A 24 -19.67 -28.30 19.28
C PRO A 24 -19.06 -29.71 19.44
N SER A 25 -18.78 -30.38 18.33
CA SER A 25 -18.02 -31.64 18.32
C SER A 25 -17.43 -31.84 16.93
N ASP A 26 -16.31 -31.18 16.65
CA ASP A 26 -15.35 -31.59 15.61
C ASP A 26 -14.01 -30.88 15.90
N LEU A 27 -13.46 -31.25 17.05
CA LEU A 27 -12.12 -30.87 17.49
C LEU A 27 -11.15 -32.00 17.14
N GLN A 28 -11.03 -32.45 15.89
CA GLN A 28 -9.89 -33.27 15.47
C GLN A 28 -9.78 -33.37 13.95
N LEU A 29 -8.53 -33.44 13.47
CA LEU A 29 -8.06 -33.68 12.10
C LEU A 29 -8.01 -32.48 11.12
N ALA A 30 -6.85 -31.80 11.12
CA ALA A 30 -6.00 -31.69 9.92
C ALA A 30 -4.63 -31.12 10.31
N GLY A 31 -3.87 -31.85 11.14
CA GLY A 31 -2.44 -31.66 11.25
C GLY A 31 -1.76 -32.31 10.05
N VAL A 32 -1.63 -31.58 8.94
CA VAL A 32 -0.78 -32.04 7.83
C VAL A 32 0.66 -31.69 8.19
N ALA A 33 1.38 -32.68 8.69
CA ALA A 33 2.83 -32.66 8.81
C ALA A 33 3.44 -32.63 7.40
N LEU A 34 3.81 -31.43 6.91
CA LEU A 34 4.69 -31.31 5.75
C LEU A 34 6.14 -31.45 6.25
N GLN A 35 6.67 -32.66 6.10
CA GLN A 35 8.12 -32.88 6.11
C GLN A 35 8.74 -32.06 4.98
N MET A 36 9.60 -31.10 5.34
CA MET A 36 10.54 -30.52 4.38
C MET A 36 11.94 -30.93 4.83
N GLU A 37 12.57 -31.79 4.04
CA GLU A 37 13.97 -32.17 4.24
C GLU A 37 14.90 -31.01 3.86
N PRO A 38 16.06 -30.89 4.53
CA PRO A 38 17.12 -30.00 4.08
C PRO A 38 17.73 -30.53 2.78
N ILE A 39 17.93 -29.66 1.78
CA ILE A 39 18.64 -29.98 0.55
C ILE A 39 20.13 -30.17 0.87
N GLN A 40 20.60 -31.42 0.84
CA GLN A 40 22.02 -31.77 0.80
C GLN A 40 22.46 -31.87 -0.67
N HIS A 41 23.63 -31.29 -0.99
CA HIS A 41 24.32 -31.51 -2.27
C HIS A 41 25.10 -32.84 -2.22
N PRO A 42 25.23 -33.58 -3.34
CA PRO A 42 25.78 -34.92 -3.32
C PRO A 42 27.31 -34.90 -3.20
N ALA A 43 27.84 -35.75 -2.32
CA ALA A 43 29.23 -36.19 -2.32
C ALA A 43 29.23 -37.72 -2.21
N ASP A 44 30.24 -38.33 -2.83
CA ASP A 44 30.32 -39.69 -3.33
C ASP A 44 29.95 -40.86 -2.41
N ALA A 45 29.47 -41.93 -3.05
CA ALA A 45 29.07 -43.19 -2.46
C ALA A 45 30.27 -44.10 -2.12
N SER A 46 30.28 -44.67 -0.91
CA SER A 46 30.59 -46.09 -0.67
C SER A 46 30.32 -46.49 0.79
N GLY A 47 29.79 -47.70 1.00
CA GLY A 47 29.80 -48.41 2.29
C GLY A 47 28.44 -48.64 2.91
N ALA A 48 27.91 -49.85 2.75
CA ALA A 48 26.75 -50.35 3.47
C ALA A 48 27.17 -50.88 4.85
N ASP A 49 26.49 -50.45 5.91
CA ASP A 49 26.38 -51.22 7.15
C ASP A 49 25.11 -50.84 7.92
N LEU A 50 24.46 -51.86 8.50
CA LEU A 50 23.16 -51.82 9.18
C LEU A 50 23.33 -51.56 10.69
N GLN A 51 22.63 -50.54 11.23
CA GLN A 51 21.96 -50.43 12.55
C GLN A 51 21.96 -48.96 13.08
N PRO A 52 21.12 -48.58 14.08
CA PRO A 52 19.75 -48.98 14.42
C PRO A 52 18.77 -47.77 14.37
N SER A 53 17.48 -48.06 14.51
CA SER A 53 16.33 -47.14 14.43
C SER A 53 16.47 -45.86 15.26
N THR A 54 16.37 -44.71 14.57
CA THR A 54 16.27 -43.37 15.14
C THR A 54 14.97 -43.19 15.94
N PRO A 55 14.98 -42.42 17.05
CA PRO A 55 13.77 -42.16 17.81
C PRO A 55 12.82 -41.27 17.01
N ILE A 56 11.53 -41.63 17.03
CA ILE A 56 10.43 -40.88 16.41
C ILE A 56 10.41 -39.45 17.00
N ARG A 57 10.81 -38.47 16.19
CA ARG A 57 10.76 -37.05 16.54
C ARG A 57 9.31 -36.59 16.52
N VAL A 58 8.71 -36.39 17.69
CA VAL A 58 7.41 -35.73 17.85
C VAL A 58 7.53 -34.32 17.25
N GLN A 59 6.90 -34.09 16.10
CA GLN A 59 6.86 -32.78 15.47
C GLN A 59 5.96 -31.88 16.32
N GLN A 60 6.57 -31.01 17.13
CA GLN A 60 5.82 -29.98 17.85
C GLN A 60 5.10 -29.06 16.85
N PRO A 61 3.83 -28.70 17.09
CA PRO A 61 3.11 -27.77 16.25
C PRO A 61 3.84 -26.41 16.23
N LEU A 62 4.04 -25.86 15.03
CA LEU A 62 4.73 -24.58 14.86
C LEU A 62 3.93 -23.44 15.52
N ALA A 63 4.60 -22.61 16.33
CA ALA A 63 3.97 -21.49 17.02
C ALA A 63 3.80 -20.27 16.11
N PHE A 64 2.69 -19.55 16.23
CA PHE A 64 2.42 -18.31 15.47
C PHE A 64 2.78 -17.04 16.24
N SER A 65 3.00 -17.15 17.55
CA SER A 65 3.39 -16.08 18.44
C SER A 65 4.56 -16.52 19.33
N HIS A 66 5.29 -15.56 19.89
CA HIS A 66 6.42 -15.83 20.77
C HIS A 66 6.59 -14.69 21.79
N PRO A 67 6.82 -14.97 23.09
CA PRO A 67 6.87 -13.95 24.13
C PRO A 67 7.97 -12.91 23.92
N LYS A 68 9.10 -13.30 23.31
CA LYS A 68 10.20 -12.37 23.00
C LYS A 68 9.93 -11.44 21.81
N ALA A 69 8.85 -11.66 21.04
CA ALA A 69 8.56 -10.86 19.86
C ALA A 69 8.25 -9.38 20.19
N SER A 70 7.87 -9.07 21.43
CA SER A 70 7.68 -7.69 21.90
C SER A 70 8.99 -6.91 22.05
N CYS A 71 10.11 -7.58 22.32
CA CYS A 71 11.39 -6.91 22.61
C CYS A 71 12.44 -7.08 21.50
N MET A 72 12.33 -8.13 20.68
CA MET A 72 13.34 -8.49 19.69
C MET A 72 12.74 -9.17 18.47
N VAL A 73 13.53 -9.35 17.42
CA VAL A 73 13.11 -10.16 16.27
C VAL A 73 13.22 -11.64 16.63
N VAL A 74 12.17 -12.41 16.35
CA VAL A 74 12.20 -13.87 16.50
C VAL A 74 12.26 -14.48 15.11
N ALA A 75 13.38 -15.09 14.76
CA ALA A 75 13.59 -15.78 13.49
C ALA A 75 13.23 -17.26 13.63
N SER A 76 12.63 -17.83 12.59
CA SER A 76 12.36 -19.27 12.52
C SER A 76 13.65 -20.06 12.46
N LEU A 77 13.66 -21.27 13.03
CA LEU A 77 14.78 -22.21 12.85
C LEU A 77 15.08 -22.49 11.36
N ARG A 78 14.09 -22.38 10.47
CA ARG A 78 14.29 -22.51 9.01
C ARG A 78 15.15 -21.38 8.43
N GLN A 79 15.21 -20.23 9.11
CA GLN A 79 15.97 -19.06 8.68
C GLN A 79 17.37 -19.00 9.29
N GLN A 80 17.79 -19.98 10.08
CA GLN A 80 19.10 -19.98 10.75
C GLN A 80 20.29 -19.82 9.78
N ALA A 81 20.15 -20.30 8.55
CA ALA A 81 21.17 -20.21 7.50
C ALA A 81 20.99 -18.99 6.57
N ASN A 82 19.99 -18.13 6.84
CA ASN A 82 19.72 -16.98 5.98
C ASN A 82 20.82 -15.92 6.14
N PRO A 83 21.49 -15.48 5.05
CA PRO A 83 22.58 -14.50 5.13
C PRO A 83 22.14 -13.14 5.68
N ILE A 84 20.85 -12.78 5.61
CA ILE A 84 20.37 -11.50 6.13
C ILE A 84 20.61 -11.34 7.63
N LEU A 85 20.67 -12.46 8.38
CA LEU A 85 20.93 -12.46 9.82
C LEU A 85 22.29 -11.87 10.19
N LYS A 86 23.27 -11.89 9.28
CA LYS A 86 24.61 -11.33 9.49
C LYS A 86 24.61 -9.79 9.53
N TYR A 87 23.58 -9.15 8.98
CA TYR A 87 23.46 -7.70 8.87
C TYR A 87 22.56 -7.10 9.97
N PHE A 88 22.16 -7.89 10.96
CA PHE A 88 21.47 -7.39 12.14
C PHE A 88 22.47 -6.67 13.05
N THR A 89 22.25 -5.37 13.25
CA THR A 89 23.15 -4.50 14.02
C THR A 89 22.38 -3.68 15.06
N SER A 90 21.23 -3.14 14.67
CA SER A 90 20.42 -2.24 15.50
C SER A 90 19.47 -2.97 16.43
N VAL A 91 19.01 -4.16 16.04
CA VAL A 91 17.97 -4.90 16.79
C VAL A 91 18.46 -6.32 17.09
N PRO A 92 18.35 -6.80 18.35
CA PRO A 92 18.69 -8.17 18.67
C PRO A 92 17.70 -9.15 18.02
N TYR A 93 18.16 -10.38 17.78
CA TYR A 93 17.30 -11.47 17.33
C TYR A 93 17.57 -12.77 18.10
N CYS A 94 16.59 -13.68 18.08
CA CYS A 94 16.76 -15.04 18.56
C CYS A 94 16.10 -16.04 17.58
N LEU A 95 16.49 -17.32 17.68
CA LEU A 95 15.93 -18.40 16.87
C LEU A 95 14.89 -19.18 17.68
N ALA A 96 13.75 -19.49 17.07
CA ALA A 96 12.67 -20.27 17.71
C ALA A 96 11.87 -21.11 16.67
N PRO A 97 11.22 -22.21 17.09
CA PRO A 97 10.37 -23.02 16.22
C PRO A 97 9.01 -22.34 15.93
N ILE A 98 9.03 -21.31 15.10
CA ILE A 98 7.85 -20.53 14.70
C ILE A 98 7.41 -20.83 13.24
N ALA A 99 6.10 -20.65 12.99
CA ALA A 99 5.46 -20.82 11.70
C ALA A 99 5.88 -19.76 10.66
N PRO A 100 5.81 -18.44 10.93
CA PRO A 100 6.36 -17.43 10.01
C PRO A 100 7.90 -17.48 9.97
N ASP A 101 8.53 -16.75 9.04
CA ASP A 101 9.99 -16.67 9.00
C ASP A 101 10.55 -15.75 10.07
N PHE A 102 9.88 -14.63 10.30
CA PHE A 102 10.24 -13.68 11.34
C PHE A 102 8.99 -13.16 12.03
N LEU A 103 9.08 -12.97 13.34
CA LEU A 103 8.18 -12.12 14.10
C LEU A 103 8.94 -10.84 14.45
N VAL A 104 8.34 -9.70 14.10
CA VAL A 104 8.90 -8.35 14.34
C VAL A 104 8.00 -7.53 15.26
N GLY A 105 7.12 -8.20 15.99
CA GLY A 105 6.22 -7.58 16.95
C GLY A 105 5.13 -8.52 17.43
N VAL A 106 4.32 -8.05 18.37
CA VAL A 106 3.12 -8.75 18.83
C VAL A 106 2.11 -8.78 17.68
N GLY A 107 1.91 -9.97 17.11
CA GLY A 107 1.03 -10.18 15.97
C GLY A 107 1.53 -9.58 14.64
N THR A 108 2.83 -9.27 14.54
CA THR A 108 3.44 -8.82 13.28
C THR A 108 4.40 -9.88 12.75
N CYS A 109 4.07 -10.49 11.61
CA CYS A 109 4.90 -11.50 10.97
C CYS A 109 5.46 -11.03 9.64
N VAL A 110 6.62 -11.59 9.29
CA VAL A 110 7.26 -11.41 7.98
C VAL A 110 7.54 -12.79 7.40
N VAL A 111 7.18 -12.96 6.13
CA VAL A 111 7.63 -14.07 5.27
C VAL A 111 8.76 -13.55 4.42
N PHE A 112 9.88 -14.25 4.39
CA PHE A 112 11.02 -13.93 3.54
C PHE A 112 10.99 -14.78 2.28
N LEU A 113 11.27 -14.14 1.14
CA LEU A 113 11.33 -14.80 -0.16
C LEU A 113 12.51 -14.23 -0.97
N SER A 114 13.36 -15.09 -1.51
CA SER A 114 14.27 -14.72 -2.60
C SER A 114 13.55 -14.95 -3.93
N LEU A 115 13.71 -14.02 -4.88
CA LEU A 115 13.07 -14.15 -6.19
C LEU A 115 13.71 -15.26 -7.03
N LYS A 116 15.02 -15.48 -6.87
CA LYS A 116 15.74 -16.66 -7.40
C LYS A 116 15.10 -17.96 -6.90
N PHE A 117 14.82 -18.03 -5.60
CA PHE A 117 14.15 -19.20 -5.01
C PHE A 117 12.72 -19.36 -5.53
N HIS A 118 11.96 -18.26 -5.66
CA HIS A 118 10.59 -18.30 -6.18
C HIS A 118 10.52 -18.86 -7.60
N ARG A 119 11.49 -18.54 -8.46
CA ARG A 119 11.58 -19.08 -9.83
C ARG A 119 11.77 -20.60 -9.85
N LEU A 120 12.49 -21.16 -8.88
CA LEU A 120 12.69 -22.60 -8.74
C LEU A 120 11.48 -23.30 -8.11
N HIS A 121 10.79 -22.63 -7.18
CA HIS A 121 9.71 -23.22 -6.38
C HIS A 121 8.48 -22.30 -6.28
N PRO A 122 7.77 -22.03 -7.39
CA PRO A 122 6.70 -21.03 -7.43
C PRO A 122 5.50 -21.37 -6.52
N LYS A 123 5.20 -22.66 -6.33
CA LYS A 123 4.08 -23.12 -5.50
C LYS A 123 4.30 -22.93 -4.00
N GLN A 124 5.56 -22.82 -3.54
CA GLN A 124 5.86 -22.79 -2.11
C GLN A 124 5.38 -21.50 -1.44
N LEU A 125 5.44 -20.36 -2.14
CA LEU A 125 5.01 -19.09 -1.57
C LEU A 125 3.53 -19.16 -1.13
N VAL A 126 2.65 -19.59 -2.03
CA VAL A 126 1.20 -19.64 -1.79
C VAL A 126 0.86 -20.53 -0.59
N GLN A 127 1.49 -21.70 -0.49
CA GLN A 127 1.28 -22.61 0.64
C GLN A 127 1.58 -21.94 1.98
N ARG A 128 2.66 -21.15 2.03
CA ARG A 128 3.09 -20.43 3.23
C ARG A 128 2.17 -19.25 3.55
N LEU A 129 1.73 -18.51 2.53
CA LEU A 129 0.81 -17.37 2.72
C LEU A 129 -0.56 -17.84 3.24
N VAL A 130 -1.12 -18.93 2.68
CA VAL A 130 -2.43 -19.46 3.08
C VAL A 130 -2.44 -19.89 4.56
N LEU A 131 -1.38 -20.53 5.04
CA LEU A 131 -1.26 -20.94 6.44
C LEU A 131 -1.30 -19.75 7.40
N LEU A 132 -0.62 -18.66 7.05
CA LEU A 132 -0.53 -17.45 7.89
C LEU A 132 -1.75 -16.54 7.73
N GLN A 133 -2.42 -16.57 6.57
CA GLN A 133 -3.61 -15.76 6.30
C GLN A 133 -4.78 -16.09 7.25
N ARG A 134 -4.90 -17.36 7.67
CA ARG A 134 -5.97 -17.84 8.54
C ARG A 134 -5.72 -17.61 10.04
N CYS A 135 -4.51 -17.21 10.41
CA CYS A 135 -4.14 -17.00 11.81
C CYS A 135 -4.59 -15.61 12.29
N ARG A 136 -5.53 -15.56 13.25
CA ARG A 136 -6.07 -14.30 13.80
C ARG A 136 -5.09 -13.56 14.70
N GLU A 137 -4.10 -14.24 15.26
CA GLU A 137 -3.05 -13.64 16.09
C GLU A 137 -2.14 -12.70 15.26
N LEU A 138 -2.08 -12.89 13.94
CA LEU A 138 -1.22 -12.14 13.02
C LEU A 138 -2.00 -11.00 12.36
N SER A 139 -2.05 -9.85 13.03
CA SER A 139 -2.75 -8.65 12.54
C SER A 139 -2.01 -7.95 11.40
N LYS A 140 -0.68 -7.95 11.41
CA LYS A 140 0.17 -7.30 10.40
C LYS A 140 1.04 -8.36 9.72
N ARG A 141 0.90 -8.47 8.40
CA ARG A 141 1.53 -9.52 7.60
C ARG A 141 2.33 -8.90 6.47
N PHE A 142 3.64 -9.10 6.51
CA PHE A 142 4.57 -8.58 5.51
C PHE A 142 5.17 -9.72 4.70
N LEU A 143 5.36 -9.48 3.41
CA LEU A 143 6.15 -10.32 2.52
C LEU A 143 7.40 -9.53 2.15
N LEU A 144 8.55 -9.89 2.74
CA LEU A 144 9.84 -9.31 2.43
C LEU A 144 10.47 -10.08 1.28
N LEU A 145 10.50 -9.46 0.10
CA LEU A 145 11.03 -10.03 -1.13
C LEU A 145 12.43 -9.49 -1.38
N LEU A 146 13.42 -10.37 -1.50
CA LEU A 146 14.74 -10.06 -2.00
C LEU A 146 14.76 -10.26 -3.53
N ASN A 147 14.98 -9.17 -4.27
CA ASN A 147 15.14 -9.19 -5.72
C ASN A 147 16.61 -9.47 -6.12
N ASP A 148 16.97 -10.75 -6.15
CA ASP A 148 18.33 -11.26 -6.41
C ASP A 148 18.52 -11.82 -7.84
N VAL A 149 17.67 -11.42 -8.79
CA VAL A 149 17.73 -11.86 -10.20
C VAL A 149 17.52 -10.70 -11.17
N ASP A 150 18.17 -10.80 -12.33
CA ASP A 150 17.87 -9.94 -13.47
C ASP A 150 16.56 -10.37 -14.15
N GLY A 151 15.87 -9.43 -14.80
CA GLY A 151 14.63 -9.71 -15.54
C GLY A 151 13.44 -10.06 -14.64
N ALA A 152 13.36 -9.45 -13.45
CA ALA A 152 12.41 -9.80 -12.40
C ALA A 152 10.92 -9.53 -12.69
N HIS A 153 10.58 -8.77 -13.74
CA HIS A 153 9.22 -8.25 -14.01
C HIS A 153 8.10 -9.29 -13.91
N ALA A 154 8.24 -10.44 -14.57
CA ALA A 154 7.20 -11.47 -14.57
C ALA A 154 7.03 -12.12 -13.18
N SER A 155 8.13 -12.46 -12.52
CA SER A 155 8.10 -13.06 -11.18
C SER A 155 7.62 -12.06 -10.12
N LEU A 156 8.02 -10.79 -10.22
CA LEU A 156 7.53 -9.72 -9.35
C LEU A 156 6.03 -9.50 -9.50
N ALA A 157 5.51 -9.50 -10.73
CA ALA A 157 4.07 -9.39 -10.98
C ALA A 157 3.29 -10.53 -10.32
N GLN A 158 3.78 -11.78 -10.45
CA GLN A 158 3.17 -12.95 -9.79
C GLN A 158 3.21 -12.85 -8.26
N VAL A 159 4.37 -12.52 -7.68
CA VAL A 159 4.52 -12.36 -6.22
C VAL A 159 3.63 -11.23 -5.70
N THR A 160 3.53 -10.11 -6.44
CA THR A 160 2.67 -8.97 -6.08
C THR A 160 1.20 -9.40 -6.04
N LEU A 161 0.75 -10.15 -7.05
CA LEU A 161 -0.61 -10.66 -7.11
C LEU A 161 -0.91 -11.62 -5.95
N HIS A 162 0.03 -12.51 -5.61
CA HIS A 162 -0.11 -13.39 -4.45
C HIS A 162 -0.14 -12.61 -3.12
N ALA A 163 0.74 -11.63 -2.93
CA ALA A 163 0.74 -10.78 -1.75
C ALA A 163 -0.62 -10.08 -1.57
N PHE A 164 -1.15 -9.50 -2.66
CA PHE A 164 -2.44 -8.84 -2.67
C PHE A 164 -3.59 -9.79 -2.31
N HIS A 165 -3.73 -10.94 -2.99
CA HIS A 165 -4.82 -11.88 -2.73
C HIS A 165 -4.80 -12.49 -1.32
N HIS A 166 -3.63 -12.65 -0.73
CA HIS A 166 -3.50 -13.21 0.62
C HIS A 166 -3.46 -12.14 1.73
N GLY A 167 -3.57 -10.85 1.39
CA GLY A 167 -3.60 -9.75 2.36
C GLY A 167 -2.26 -9.52 3.05
N PHE A 168 -1.17 -9.62 2.29
CA PHE A 168 0.20 -9.31 2.72
C PHE A 168 0.67 -7.98 2.15
N MET A 169 1.37 -7.19 2.96
CA MET A 169 2.09 -6.01 2.53
C MET A 169 3.43 -6.43 1.91
N LEU A 170 3.59 -6.21 0.61
CA LEU A 170 4.83 -6.50 -0.11
C LEU A 170 5.87 -5.40 0.18
N VAL A 171 7.05 -5.82 0.62
CA VAL A 171 8.23 -4.97 0.77
C VAL A 171 9.34 -5.60 -0.07
N VAL A 172 9.89 -4.83 -1.01
CA VAL A 172 10.94 -5.31 -1.92
C VAL A 172 12.28 -4.73 -1.49
N ALA A 173 13.29 -5.58 -1.40
CA ALA A 173 14.68 -5.23 -1.16
C ALA A 173 15.53 -5.61 -2.37
N ALA A 174 16.46 -4.74 -2.78
CA ALA A 174 17.41 -5.00 -3.85
C ALA A 174 18.65 -5.77 -3.39
N SER A 175 18.92 -5.81 -2.08
CA SER A 175 20.10 -6.49 -1.54
C SER A 175 19.86 -7.15 -0.17
N PRO A 176 20.66 -8.16 0.22
CA PRO A 176 20.59 -8.76 1.56
C PRO A 176 20.76 -7.78 2.74
N PRO A 177 21.69 -6.80 2.74
CA PRO A 177 21.79 -5.83 3.83
C PRO A 177 20.55 -4.94 3.91
N GLU A 178 20.02 -4.48 2.77
CA GLU A 178 18.78 -3.70 2.74
C GLU A 178 17.58 -4.50 3.28
N ALA A 179 17.48 -5.78 2.95
CA ALA A 179 16.43 -6.66 3.50
C ALA A 179 16.52 -6.74 5.03
N ALA A 180 17.72 -6.85 5.59
CA ALA A 180 17.94 -6.85 7.03
C ALA A 180 17.61 -5.49 7.67
N GLU A 181 17.98 -4.39 7.03
CA GLU A 181 17.67 -3.03 7.48
C GLU A 181 16.15 -2.80 7.52
N LEU A 182 15.43 -3.16 6.46
CA LEU A 182 13.97 -3.06 6.40
C LEU A 182 13.31 -3.90 7.49
N LEU A 183 13.79 -5.11 7.73
CA LEU A 183 13.28 -5.99 8.78
C LEU A 183 13.49 -5.39 10.18
N GLN A 184 14.66 -4.78 10.42
CA GLN A 184 14.96 -4.05 11.66
C GLN A 184 14.10 -2.80 11.81
N GLN A 185 13.85 -2.06 10.73
CA GLN A 185 12.98 -0.89 10.72
C GLN A 185 11.53 -1.27 11.02
N LEU A 186 11.03 -2.40 10.49
CA LEU A 186 9.70 -2.92 10.83
C LEU A 186 9.59 -3.18 12.34
N LYS A 187 10.62 -3.76 12.96
CA LYS A 187 10.64 -3.96 14.41
C LYS A 187 10.73 -2.64 15.18
N ALA A 188 11.61 -1.73 14.78
CA ALA A 188 11.77 -0.43 15.43
C ALA A 188 10.51 0.45 15.35
N SER A 189 9.69 0.26 14.31
CA SER A 189 8.47 1.03 14.08
C SER A 189 7.19 0.39 14.65
N GLU A 190 7.28 -0.75 15.35
CA GLU A 190 6.13 -1.47 15.89
C GLU A 190 5.22 -0.57 16.75
N ASN A 191 5.82 0.25 17.61
CA ASN A 191 5.15 1.15 18.57
C ASN A 191 5.21 2.63 18.16
N ARG A 192 5.55 2.93 16.90
CA ARG A 192 5.65 4.32 16.45
C ARG A 192 4.24 4.92 16.36
N ALA A 193 3.99 5.95 17.17
CA ALA A 193 2.69 6.63 17.19
C ALA A 193 2.38 7.32 15.84
N PRO A 194 1.10 7.39 15.43
CA PRO A 194 0.71 8.07 14.19
C PRO A 194 1.01 9.57 14.22
N ASP A 195 1.19 10.15 15.40
CA ASP A 195 1.51 11.57 15.58
C ASP A 195 2.83 11.97 14.91
N CYS A 196 3.77 11.03 14.75
CA CYS A 196 5.00 11.29 13.99
C CYS A 196 4.76 11.54 12.49
N LEU A 197 3.59 11.20 11.95
CA LEU A 197 3.23 11.41 10.56
C LEU A 197 2.47 12.73 10.34
N GLN A 198 2.02 13.39 11.41
CA GLN A 198 1.33 14.65 11.28
C GLN A 198 2.34 15.78 11.00
N PRO A 199 2.11 16.60 9.97
CA PRO A 199 2.93 17.80 9.77
C PRO A 199 2.75 18.71 10.99
N THR A 200 3.86 19.19 11.56
CA THR A 200 3.82 20.17 12.64
C THR A 200 3.28 21.48 12.08
N LEU A 201 2.00 21.76 12.33
CA LEU A 201 1.36 23.01 11.92
C LEU A 201 1.59 24.10 12.97
N ASP A 202 1.77 25.33 12.50
CA ASP A 202 1.78 26.50 13.37
C ASP A 202 0.45 26.62 14.14
N ALA A 203 0.50 26.84 15.46
CA ALA A 203 -0.70 26.99 16.29
C ALA A 203 -1.53 28.22 15.89
N ARG A 204 -0.86 29.30 15.45
CA ARG A 204 -1.50 30.56 15.04
C ARG A 204 -2.19 30.42 13.68
N HIS A 205 -3.27 31.16 13.47
CA HIS A 205 -4.05 31.08 12.22
C HIS A 205 -3.34 31.78 11.05
N ALA A 206 -2.76 32.97 11.28
CA ALA A 206 -2.14 33.76 10.22
C ALA A 206 -0.98 33.04 9.47
N PRO A 207 -0.03 32.34 10.13
CA PRO A 207 0.98 31.56 9.43
C PRO A 207 0.38 30.45 8.57
N ARG A 208 -0.65 29.74 9.07
CA ARG A 208 -1.36 28.70 8.31
C ARG A 208 -2.02 29.26 7.06
N CYS A 209 -2.69 30.41 7.16
CA CYS A 209 -3.26 31.09 5.99
C CYS A 209 -2.19 31.58 5.00
N ALA A 210 -1.03 32.01 5.50
CA ALA A 210 0.09 32.40 4.64
C ALA A 210 0.62 31.20 3.82
N GLU A 211 0.71 30.01 4.42
CA GLU A 211 1.12 28.79 3.71
C GLU A 211 0.09 28.38 2.64
N VAL A 212 -1.21 28.59 2.86
CA VAL A 212 -2.25 28.35 1.83
C VAL A 212 -2.02 29.23 0.60
N LEU A 213 -1.75 30.53 0.78
CA LEU A 213 -1.47 31.41 -0.37
C LEU A 213 -0.10 31.15 -1.01
N ARG A 214 0.89 30.68 -0.24
CA ARG A 214 2.24 30.35 -0.74
C ARG A 214 2.30 29.11 -1.63
N VAL A 215 1.22 28.33 -1.72
CA VAL A 215 1.07 27.32 -2.79
C VAL A 215 1.24 27.98 -4.17
N LEU A 216 0.87 29.25 -4.29
CA LEU A 216 1.13 30.04 -5.50
C LEU A 216 2.59 30.55 -5.48
N PRO A 217 3.46 30.12 -6.42
CA PRO A 217 4.88 30.50 -6.42
C PRO A 217 5.13 32.02 -6.51
N ALA A 218 4.15 32.76 -7.04
CA ALA A 218 4.22 34.20 -7.19
C ALA A 218 3.97 34.98 -5.87
N VAL A 219 3.46 34.31 -4.83
CA VAL A 219 2.98 34.95 -3.59
C VAL A 219 3.90 34.60 -2.43
N ASN A 220 4.45 35.64 -1.79
CA ASN A 220 5.33 35.51 -0.64
C ASN A 220 4.62 35.76 0.69
N ARG A 221 5.28 35.43 1.79
CA ARG A 221 4.76 35.67 3.16
C ARG A 221 4.51 37.17 3.42
N ALA A 222 5.35 38.05 2.87
CA ALA A 222 5.15 39.50 2.94
C ALA A 222 3.87 39.96 2.21
N ASP A 223 3.56 39.34 1.08
CA ASP A 223 2.35 39.65 0.31
C ASP A 223 1.10 39.25 1.09
N PHE A 224 1.12 38.08 1.75
CA PHE A 224 0.04 37.68 2.64
C PHE A 224 -0.16 38.69 3.78
N VAL A 225 0.91 39.23 4.37
CA VAL A 225 0.79 40.25 5.42
C VAL A 225 0.12 41.52 4.89
N SER A 226 0.46 41.97 3.68
CA SER A 226 -0.22 43.11 3.04
C SER A 226 -1.71 42.82 2.78
N LEU A 227 -2.02 41.64 2.22
CA LEU A 227 -3.40 41.22 1.96
C LEU A 227 -4.21 41.10 3.26
N ALA A 228 -3.63 40.50 4.30
CA ALA A 228 -4.30 40.30 5.57
C ALA A 228 -4.61 41.63 6.28
N LYS A 229 -3.73 42.63 6.13
CA LYS A 229 -3.96 43.99 6.68
C LYS A 229 -5.10 44.71 5.95
N GLU A 230 -5.16 44.59 4.63
CA GLU A 230 -6.18 45.29 3.82
C GLU A 230 -7.56 44.62 3.92
N PHE A 231 -7.60 43.29 3.80
CA PHE A 231 -8.86 42.54 3.65
C PHE A 231 -9.36 41.87 4.94
N GLY A 232 -8.52 41.79 5.98
CA GLY A 232 -8.85 41.27 7.32
C GLY A 232 -9.07 39.75 7.42
N CYS A 233 -9.62 39.09 6.39
CA CYS A 233 -9.88 37.66 6.40
C CYS A 233 -9.66 37.00 5.03
N MET A 234 -9.49 35.67 5.03
CA MET A 234 -9.17 34.90 3.83
C MET A 234 -10.30 34.92 2.79
N ARG A 235 -11.56 34.92 3.25
CA ARG A 235 -12.74 35.03 2.38
C ARG A 235 -12.73 36.34 1.59
N SER A 236 -12.42 37.46 2.24
CA SER A 236 -12.35 38.77 1.59
C SER A 236 -11.23 38.82 0.54
N ILE A 237 -10.11 38.15 0.79
CA ILE A 237 -9.00 38.05 -0.17
C ILE A 237 -9.41 37.22 -1.40
N PHE A 238 -10.10 36.09 -1.21
CA PHE A 238 -10.56 35.24 -2.33
C PHE A 238 -11.66 35.89 -3.19
N LEU A 239 -12.52 36.70 -2.58
CA LEU A 239 -13.58 37.42 -3.29
C LEU A 239 -13.14 38.81 -3.80
N ALA A 240 -11.90 39.21 -3.56
CA ALA A 240 -11.40 40.53 -3.94
C ALA A 240 -11.37 40.69 -5.47
N LYS A 241 -11.81 41.86 -5.94
CA LYS A 241 -11.68 42.24 -7.36
C LYS A 241 -10.23 42.62 -7.68
N GLN A 242 -9.87 42.51 -8.96
CA GLN A 242 -8.53 42.86 -9.47
C GLN A 242 -8.02 44.22 -8.98
N GLN A 243 -8.87 45.24 -9.03
CA GLN A 243 -8.50 46.61 -8.63
C GLN A 243 -8.14 46.72 -7.14
N ALA A 244 -8.89 46.04 -6.26
CA ALA A 244 -8.62 46.05 -4.82
C ALA A 244 -7.31 45.32 -4.48
N LEU A 245 -7.02 44.21 -5.18
CA LEU A 245 -5.76 43.48 -5.01
C LEU A 245 -4.53 44.30 -5.47
N GLN A 246 -4.70 45.14 -6.50
CA GLN A 246 -3.63 46.03 -7.00
C GLN A 246 -3.35 47.23 -6.09
N GLN A 247 -4.31 47.63 -5.24
CA GLN A 247 -4.12 48.70 -4.26
C GLN A 247 -3.22 48.28 -3.08
N CYS A 248 -3.06 46.97 -2.87
CA CYS A 248 -2.22 46.44 -1.79
C CYS A 248 -0.72 46.71 -2.05
N PRO A 249 0.04 47.19 -1.06
CA PRO A 249 1.45 47.47 -1.21
C PRO A 249 2.25 46.18 -1.48
N GLY A 250 3.07 46.20 -2.53
CA GLY A 250 3.94 45.08 -2.93
C GLY A 250 3.29 44.03 -3.85
N ILE A 251 2.00 44.20 -4.17
CA ILE A 251 1.23 43.27 -5.01
C ILE A 251 1.12 43.80 -6.45
N GLY A 252 2.15 43.50 -7.25
CA GLY A 252 2.17 43.88 -8.65
C GLY A 252 1.20 43.09 -9.53
N PRO A 253 0.97 43.54 -10.79
CA PRO A 253 -0.02 42.95 -11.70
C PRO A 253 0.22 41.47 -11.99
N LYS A 254 1.47 41.01 -11.97
CA LYS A 254 1.83 39.59 -12.11
C LYS A 254 1.26 38.73 -10.97
N LYS A 255 1.38 39.20 -9.72
CA LYS A 255 0.85 38.51 -8.54
C LYS A 255 -0.66 38.52 -8.53
N VAL A 256 -1.28 39.66 -8.87
CA VAL A 256 -2.74 39.77 -8.98
C VAL A 256 -3.29 38.81 -10.02
N ARG A 257 -2.65 38.69 -11.19
CA ARG A 257 -3.09 37.77 -12.23
C ARG A 257 -3.00 36.31 -11.78
N ALA A 258 -1.93 35.94 -11.07
CA ALA A 258 -1.77 34.60 -10.50
C ALA A 258 -2.82 34.28 -9.42
N LEU A 259 -3.11 35.25 -8.53
CA LEU A 259 -4.15 35.12 -7.50
C LEU A 259 -5.53 34.94 -8.13
N LEU A 260 -5.90 35.78 -9.10
CA LEU A 260 -7.22 35.70 -9.75
C LEU A 260 -7.38 34.41 -10.55
N ALA A 261 -6.35 33.97 -11.27
CA ALA A 261 -6.37 32.69 -11.95
C ALA A 261 -6.64 31.56 -10.94
N ALA A 262 -5.89 31.52 -9.84
CA ALA A 262 -6.09 30.49 -8.81
C ALA A 262 -7.47 30.54 -8.13
N PHE A 263 -8.09 31.72 -8.01
CA PHE A 263 -9.36 31.89 -7.28
C PHE A 263 -10.60 31.71 -8.17
N GLN A 264 -10.49 31.99 -9.47
CA GLN A 264 -11.63 32.15 -10.37
C GLN A 264 -11.59 31.25 -11.60
N GLU A 265 -10.42 30.70 -11.96
CA GLU A 265 -10.32 29.79 -13.09
C GLU A 265 -11.08 28.49 -12.78
N PRO A 266 -11.99 28.05 -13.68
CA PRO A 266 -12.73 26.83 -13.46
C PRO A 266 -11.77 25.62 -13.48
N PHE A 267 -12.02 24.65 -12.60
CA PHE A 267 -11.21 23.42 -12.55
C PHE A 267 -11.30 22.60 -13.85
N PHE A 268 -12.41 22.72 -14.57
CA PHE A 268 -12.65 22.05 -15.85
C PHE A 268 -12.97 23.10 -16.92
N PRO A 269 -12.41 23.00 -18.12
CA PRO A 269 -12.81 23.86 -19.22
C PRO A 269 -14.25 23.53 -19.61
N ASP A 270 -15.04 24.56 -19.97
CA ASP A 270 -16.45 24.44 -20.38
C ASP A 270 -16.69 23.50 -21.59
N THR A 271 -15.61 23.05 -22.25
CA THR A 271 -15.63 22.21 -23.45
C THR A 271 -15.20 20.76 -23.22
N ASP A 272 -14.91 20.33 -21.99
CA ASP A 272 -14.57 18.92 -21.74
C ASP A 272 -15.84 18.05 -21.77
N ALA A 273 -16.13 17.47 -22.93
CA ALA A 273 -17.27 16.58 -23.20
C ALA A 273 -17.40 15.39 -22.23
N ARG A 274 -16.37 15.11 -21.43
CA ARG A 274 -16.37 14.06 -20.39
C ARG A 274 -17.16 14.47 -19.13
N TYR A 275 -17.43 15.77 -18.94
CA TYR A 275 -18.12 16.32 -17.76
C TYR A 275 -19.34 17.17 -18.10
N SER A 276 -19.48 17.65 -19.34
CA SER A 276 -20.72 18.28 -19.82
C SER A 276 -21.79 17.22 -20.10
N GLY A 277 -22.28 16.59 -19.03
CA GLY A 277 -23.56 15.90 -19.06
C GLY A 277 -24.66 16.94 -19.21
N ASP A 278 -25.11 17.19 -20.44
CA ASP A 278 -26.31 17.97 -20.72
C ASP A 278 -27.51 17.06 -20.38
N PRO A 279 -28.16 17.22 -19.20
CA PRO A 279 -29.26 16.35 -18.83
C PRO A 279 -30.51 17.02 -19.37
N LEU A 280 -30.83 16.80 -20.65
CA LEU A 280 -32.15 16.91 -21.28
C LEU A 280 -32.01 17.15 -22.80
N LYS A 281 -31.82 16.07 -23.57
CA LYS A 281 -32.41 16.02 -24.91
C LYS A 281 -32.78 14.58 -25.28
N PRO A 282 -34.07 14.26 -25.46
CA PRO A 282 -34.47 12.94 -25.91
C PRO A 282 -34.01 12.73 -27.36
N ALA A 283 -33.31 11.63 -27.60
CA ALA A 283 -32.87 11.21 -28.91
C ALA A 283 -34.08 10.91 -29.81
N SER A 284 -34.20 11.61 -30.94
CA SER A 284 -35.23 11.36 -31.95
C SER A 284 -34.61 11.14 -33.33
N GLY A 285 -34.89 9.97 -33.92
CA GLY A 285 -34.90 9.66 -35.37
C GLY A 285 -33.52 9.34 -35.98
N VAL A 286 -33.15 8.10 -36.31
CA VAL A 286 -33.69 7.12 -37.29
C VAL A 286 -33.50 7.53 -38.76
N MET A 287 -32.74 6.69 -39.48
CA MET A 287 -32.61 6.48 -40.95
C MET A 287 -32.19 7.69 -41.81
N SER A 288 -31.19 7.59 -42.71
CA SER A 288 -31.17 6.64 -43.83
C SER A 288 -29.75 6.44 -44.37
N LYS A 289 -29.39 5.18 -44.64
CA LYS A 289 -28.32 4.80 -45.56
C LYS A 289 -28.87 4.83 -46.98
N GLU A 290 -28.18 5.48 -47.90
CA GLU A 290 -28.24 5.16 -49.32
C GLU A 290 -26.82 4.96 -49.88
N ASP A 291 -26.72 3.97 -50.75
CA ASP A 291 -25.53 3.33 -51.27
C ASP A 291 -24.99 4.00 -52.55
N SER A 292 -23.66 4.12 -52.59
CA SER A 292 -22.79 3.81 -53.76
C SER A 292 -22.81 4.74 -55.02
N PRO A 293 -21.96 4.52 -56.05
CA PRO A 293 -20.54 4.92 -56.08
C PRO A 293 -20.11 5.64 -57.39
N SER A 294 -18.82 6.03 -57.41
CA SER A 294 -17.92 6.12 -58.59
C SER A 294 -17.61 7.47 -59.25
N ALA A 295 -16.30 7.56 -59.57
CA ALA A 295 -15.68 8.11 -60.77
C ALA A 295 -15.22 9.58 -60.85
N SER A 296 -13.90 9.67 -61.10
CA SER A 296 -13.20 10.61 -61.99
C SER A 296 -13.03 12.07 -61.58
N GLY A 297 -11.76 12.47 -61.41
CA GLY A 297 -11.36 13.87 -61.33
C GLY A 297 -9.84 14.03 -61.39
N LYS A 298 -9.34 14.18 -62.61
CA LYS A 298 -7.94 14.28 -63.03
C LYS A 298 -7.32 15.66 -62.71
N THR A 299 -6.02 15.65 -62.40
CA THR A 299 -5.00 16.70 -62.68
C THR A 299 -4.99 17.96 -61.81
N ILE A 300 -3.83 18.29 -61.21
CA ILE A 300 -2.97 19.41 -61.65
C ILE A 300 -1.60 19.34 -60.94
N THR A 301 -0.59 19.42 -61.80
CA THR A 301 0.86 19.57 -61.65
C THR A 301 1.29 20.81 -60.87
N LYS A 302 2.41 20.70 -60.13
CA LYS A 302 3.48 21.70 -60.26
C LYS A 302 4.86 21.18 -59.84
N ASP A 303 5.79 21.48 -60.73
CA ASP A 303 7.16 21.05 -60.90
C ASP A 303 8.20 21.63 -59.93
N ARG A 304 9.31 20.86 -59.82
CA ARG A 304 10.74 21.24 -59.66
C ARG A 304 11.14 21.97 -58.37
N LYS A 305 12.27 21.64 -57.71
CA LYS A 305 13.62 21.56 -58.32
C LYS A 305 14.67 21.01 -57.32
N GLY A 306 15.38 19.96 -57.74
CA GLY A 306 16.86 19.87 -57.80
C GLY A 306 17.72 19.74 -56.54
N ARG A 307 18.51 18.65 -56.46
CA ARG A 307 19.99 18.69 -56.47
C ARG A 307 20.59 17.28 -56.65
N GLU A 308 21.18 17.04 -57.83
CA GLU A 308 22.37 16.20 -58.05
C GLU A 308 23.55 16.80 -57.26
N ALA A 309 24.61 16.09 -56.89
CA ALA A 309 25.27 14.92 -57.45
C ALA A 309 25.93 14.11 -56.32
#